data_AF-A0A5B9GH18-F1
#
_entry.id   AF-A0A5B9GH18-F1
#
_cell.length_a   1.000
_cell.length_b   1.000
_cell.length_c   1.000
_cell.angle_alpha   90.00
_cell.angle_beta   90.00
_cell.angle_gamma   90.00
#
_symmetry.space_group_name_H-M   'P 1'
#
loop_
_entity.id
_entity.type
_entity.pdbx_description
1 polymer ?
#
loop_
_entity_poly.entity_id
_entity_poly.type
_entity_poly.pdbx_seq_one_letter_code
_entity_poly.pdbx_strand_id
1 'polypeptide(L)'
;MSVSINNAGNSDLTVNQPSSGSDFASASATSDLQVSGNTIDTGRYLITASQSYTTGAAYNYHSDNDGCVRIYDKETNTYVQVFGDPHIETSNETHGEFKQDGLVIDLADGTQVQVQPTGENNAGASHINAVSVTKNNQTSFITGVYSETGNPADTHVQISAPETGNAFQLNNTFDSYSDTVLHVGSSLNDLHFADGSALSSSGDTMLDRKGGGVQEFLNQRVPLQSIDSAIQAFTGMAAQGQRSVSAPEYSAASVANLRIETGYVK
;
A
#
# COMPACT_ATOMS: atom_id res chain seq x y z
N MET A 1 -4.40 -64.71 6.48
CA MET A 1 -3.92 -64.17 7.76
C MET A 1 -4.61 -62.84 7.96
N SER A 2 -5.66 -62.84 8.77
CA SER A 2 -6.47 -61.67 9.12
C SER A 2 -5.99 -61.14 10.46
N VAL A 3 -5.65 -59.86 10.51
CA VAL A 3 -5.34 -59.17 11.77
C VAL A 3 -6.59 -58.40 12.19
N SER A 4 -7.19 -58.83 13.30
CA SER A 4 -8.26 -58.12 13.99
C SER A 4 -7.65 -57.15 14.99
N ILE A 5 -8.14 -55.92 15.03
CA ILE A 5 -7.85 -54.96 16.11
C ILE A 5 -9.13 -54.83 16.94
N ASN A 6 -9.05 -55.27 18.20
CA ASN A 6 -10.08 -55.11 19.21
C ASN A 6 -10.09 -53.66 19.70
N ASN A 7 -11.22 -52.96 19.52
CA ASN A 7 -11.45 -51.68 20.17
C ASN A 7 -12.12 -51.94 21.54
N ALA A 8 -11.31 -52.02 22.60
CA ALA A 8 -11.81 -52.01 23.97
C ALA A 8 -12.18 -50.58 24.34
N GLY A 9 -13.47 -50.33 24.55
CA GLY A 9 -14.00 -48.99 24.79
C GLY A 9 -13.41 -48.33 26.03
N ASN A 10 -13.21 -47.01 25.94
CA ASN A 10 -13.60 -46.14 27.04
C ASN A 10 -14.37 -44.94 26.48
N SER A 11 -15.57 -44.80 27.01
CA SER A 11 -16.59 -43.81 26.76
C SER A 11 -16.22 -42.50 27.44
N ASP A 12 -15.68 -41.51 26.71
CA ASP A 12 -15.70 -40.13 27.19
C ASP A 12 -15.45 -39.08 26.09
N LEU A 13 -16.35 -39.01 25.11
CA LEU A 13 -16.50 -37.83 24.24
C LEU A 13 -17.95 -37.81 23.74
N THR A 14 -18.88 -37.67 24.67
CA THR A 14 -20.19 -37.10 24.35
C THR A 14 -19.98 -35.66 23.89
N VAL A 15 -19.90 -35.46 22.57
CA VAL A 15 -20.05 -34.13 21.98
C VAL A 15 -21.51 -33.74 22.18
N ASN A 16 -21.77 -33.00 23.25
CA ASN A 16 -23.03 -32.34 23.51
C ASN A 16 -23.23 -31.35 22.36
N GLN A 17 -24.00 -31.73 21.34
CA GLN A 17 -24.30 -30.90 20.18
C GLN A 17 -25.18 -29.74 20.65
N PRO A 18 -24.71 -28.47 20.66
CA PRO A 18 -25.60 -27.36 20.86
C PRO A 18 -26.44 -27.20 19.59
N SER A 19 -27.73 -27.01 19.81
CA SER A 19 -28.74 -26.70 18.81
C SER A 19 -28.27 -25.66 17.80
N SER A 20 -28.58 -25.91 16.53
CA SER A 20 -28.58 -24.99 15.38
C SER A 20 -28.67 -23.50 15.76
N GLY A 21 -27.51 -22.89 15.99
CA GLY A 21 -27.29 -21.45 16.00
C GLY A 21 -26.47 -21.13 14.76
N SER A 22 -26.91 -20.15 13.98
CA SER A 22 -26.15 -19.60 12.87
C SER A 22 -24.91 -18.87 13.41
N ASP A 23 -23.85 -19.63 13.70
CA ASP A 23 -22.55 -19.10 14.18
C ASP A 23 -21.70 -18.54 13.04
N PHE A 24 -22.19 -18.62 11.79
CA PHE A 24 -21.75 -17.78 10.69
C PHE A 24 -22.67 -16.56 10.58
N ALA A 25 -22.78 -15.79 11.66
CA ALA A 25 -23.02 -14.37 11.44
C ALA A 25 -21.78 -13.89 10.68
N SER A 26 -21.91 -13.68 9.37
CA SER A 26 -20.95 -12.88 8.63
C SER A 26 -20.79 -11.61 9.44
N ALA A 27 -19.65 -11.46 10.14
CA ALA A 27 -19.28 -10.19 10.72
C ALA A 27 -19.50 -9.18 9.60
N SER A 28 -20.42 -8.25 9.80
CA SER A 28 -20.75 -7.25 8.78
C SER A 28 -19.42 -6.61 8.43
N ALA A 29 -18.88 -6.91 7.25
CA ALA A 29 -17.65 -6.32 6.77
C ALA A 29 -17.97 -4.84 6.54
N THR A 30 -17.80 -4.04 7.60
CA THR A 30 -17.54 -2.62 7.41
C THR A 30 -16.33 -2.58 6.49
N SER A 31 -16.48 -2.06 5.28
CA SER A 31 -15.35 -1.95 4.37
C SER A 31 -14.23 -1.20 5.08
N ASP A 32 -13.04 -1.80 5.12
CA ASP A 32 -11.88 -1.22 5.81
C ASP A 32 -11.47 0.12 5.18
N LEU A 33 -11.86 0.32 3.92
CA LEU A 33 -11.84 1.59 3.22
C LEU A 33 -13.28 2.07 2.96
N GLN A 34 -13.58 3.31 3.32
CA GLN A 34 -14.83 3.98 2.99
C GLN A 34 -14.56 5.23 2.17
N VAL A 35 -15.16 5.30 0.98
CA VAL A 35 -15.00 6.45 0.08
C VAL A 35 -16.23 7.34 0.16
N SER A 36 -16.03 8.63 0.42
CA SER A 36 -17.10 9.64 0.44
C SER A 36 -16.58 10.97 -0.10
N GLY A 37 -17.10 11.39 -1.25
CA GLY A 37 -16.60 12.56 -1.96
C GLY A 37 -15.11 12.42 -2.29
N ASN A 38 -14.30 13.39 -1.85
CA ASN A 38 -12.86 13.40 -2.04
C ASN A 38 -12.09 12.82 -0.83
N THR A 39 -12.73 11.97 -0.03
CA THR A 39 -12.16 11.40 1.19
C THR A 39 -12.21 9.89 1.17
N ILE A 40 -11.10 9.25 1.56
CA ILE A 40 -11.01 7.84 1.94
C ILE A 40 -10.84 7.79 3.46
N ASP A 41 -11.81 7.22 4.18
CA ASP A 41 -11.70 6.90 5.60
C ASP A 41 -11.24 5.45 5.76
N THR A 42 -10.15 5.25 6.49
CA THR A 42 -9.55 3.93 6.78
C THR A 42 -9.91 3.43 8.19
N GLY A 43 -10.73 4.17 8.92
CA GLY A 43 -10.98 3.97 10.36
C GLY A 43 -10.11 4.87 11.23
N ARG A 44 -8.77 4.84 11.09
CA ARG A 44 -7.85 5.73 11.82
C ARG A 44 -7.52 7.00 11.04
N TYR A 45 -7.23 6.86 9.74
CA TYR A 45 -6.79 7.97 8.90
C TYR A 45 -7.91 8.46 7.98
N LEU A 46 -7.95 9.78 7.76
CA LEU A 46 -8.69 10.41 6.67
C LEU A 46 -7.70 10.82 5.59
N ILE A 47 -7.84 10.25 4.39
CA ILE A 47 -7.04 10.62 3.22
C ILE A 47 -7.93 11.49 2.33
N THR A 48 -7.62 12.79 2.26
CA THR A 48 -8.41 13.76 1.50
C THR A 48 -7.63 14.26 0.30
N ALA A 49 -8.29 14.37 -0.85
CA ALA A 49 -7.72 14.89 -2.08
C ALA A 49 -8.34 16.23 -2.50
N SER A 50 -7.52 17.12 -3.02
CA SER A 50 -7.90 18.45 -3.47
C SER A 50 -7.05 18.85 -4.68
N GLN A 51 -7.55 19.79 -5.47
CA GLN A 51 -6.76 20.45 -6.51
C GLN A 51 -5.89 21.59 -5.97
N SER A 52 -6.18 22.04 -4.74
CA SER A 52 -5.50 23.14 -4.09
C SER A 52 -4.92 22.74 -2.75
N TYR A 53 -3.87 23.46 -2.34
CA TYR A 53 -3.24 23.30 -1.04
C TYR A 53 -2.94 24.63 -0.37
N THR A 54 -2.61 24.55 0.93
CA THR A 54 -1.98 25.63 1.69
C THR A 54 -0.83 25.03 2.45
N THR A 55 0.33 25.66 2.38
CA THR A 55 1.56 25.23 3.05
C THR A 55 1.76 25.90 4.40
N GLY A 56 2.67 25.37 5.21
CA GLY A 56 3.11 25.94 6.48
C GLY A 56 4.06 27.14 6.33
N ALA A 57 4.70 27.52 7.44
CA ALA A 57 5.54 28.71 7.51
C ALA A 57 6.78 28.65 6.62
N ALA A 58 7.34 27.45 6.39
CA ALA A 58 8.53 27.27 5.56
C ALA A 58 8.34 27.73 4.10
N TYR A 59 7.12 27.61 3.59
CA TYR A 59 6.74 28.09 2.26
C TYR A 59 5.97 29.42 2.30
N ASN A 60 6.10 30.18 3.40
CA ASN A 60 5.45 31.47 3.59
C ASN A 60 3.91 31.42 3.48
N TYR A 61 3.27 30.33 3.92
CA TYR A 61 1.82 30.15 3.83
C TYR A 61 1.29 30.35 2.40
N HIS A 62 1.94 29.68 1.45
CA HIS A 62 1.59 29.70 0.05
C HIS A 62 0.40 28.79 -0.26
N SER A 63 -0.44 29.22 -1.19
CA SER A 63 -1.54 28.45 -1.75
C SER A 63 -1.49 28.47 -3.27
N ASP A 64 -1.63 27.29 -3.86
CA ASP A 64 -1.70 27.09 -5.30
C ASP A 64 -2.71 26.00 -5.67
N ASN A 65 -2.99 25.88 -6.97
CA ASN A 65 -3.85 24.87 -7.57
C ASN A 65 -3.01 23.83 -8.34
N ASP A 66 -2.14 23.13 -7.63
CA ASP A 66 -1.23 22.12 -8.22
C ASP A 66 -1.38 20.73 -7.55
N GLY A 67 -2.59 20.44 -7.07
CA GLY A 67 -2.93 19.14 -6.49
C GLY A 67 -2.43 18.94 -5.06
N CYS A 68 -3.21 18.20 -4.29
CA CYS A 68 -2.91 17.86 -2.91
C CYS A 68 -3.57 16.56 -2.48
N VAL A 69 -2.83 15.73 -1.77
CA VAL A 69 -3.36 14.61 -1.00
C VAL A 69 -2.87 14.74 0.44
N ARG A 70 -3.80 14.81 1.38
CA ARG A 70 -3.51 14.92 2.81
C ARG A 70 -3.93 13.66 3.55
N ILE A 71 -3.01 13.11 4.33
CA ILE A 71 -3.24 12.02 5.27
C ILE A 71 -3.36 12.66 6.65
N TYR A 72 -4.52 12.56 7.28
CA TYR A 72 -4.78 13.05 8.63
C TYR A 72 -5.02 11.88 9.58
N ASP A 73 -4.27 11.83 10.68
CA ASP A 73 -4.42 10.83 11.73
C ASP A 73 -5.39 11.32 12.82
N LYS A 74 -6.55 10.66 12.92
CA LYS A 74 -7.59 11.02 13.91
C LYS A 74 -7.13 10.78 15.36
N GLU A 75 -6.16 9.90 15.59
CA GLU A 75 -5.71 9.57 16.95
C GLU A 75 -4.68 10.57 17.48
N THR A 76 -3.71 10.95 16.64
CA THR A 76 -2.62 11.85 17.05
C THR A 76 -2.87 13.31 16.70
N ASN A 77 -3.91 13.59 15.90
CA ASN A 77 -4.21 14.92 15.35
C ASN A 77 -3.02 15.52 14.59
N THR A 78 -2.24 14.67 13.92
CA THR A 78 -1.13 15.05 13.05
C THR A 78 -1.52 14.81 11.60
N TYR A 79 -0.79 15.42 10.67
CA TYR A 79 -0.98 15.18 9.24
C TYR A 79 0.34 15.13 8.50
N VAL A 80 0.29 14.47 7.35
CA VAL A 80 1.22 14.64 6.23
C VAL A 80 0.38 15.10 5.05
N GLN A 81 0.87 16.09 4.31
CA GLN A 81 0.31 16.44 3.02
C GLN A 81 1.36 16.28 1.93
N VAL A 82 0.93 15.81 0.77
CA VAL A 82 1.70 15.72 -0.45
C VAL A 82 1.07 16.69 -1.46
N PHE A 83 1.86 17.57 -2.07
CA PHE A 83 1.31 18.67 -2.87
C PHE A 83 2.28 19.15 -3.94
N GLY A 84 1.75 19.83 -4.97
CA GLY A 84 2.57 20.50 -5.99
C GLY A 84 3.52 19.56 -6.73
N ASP A 85 4.77 20.01 -6.91
CA ASP A 85 5.81 19.33 -7.69
C ASP A 85 6.69 18.37 -6.88
N PRO A 86 6.27 17.12 -6.68
CA PRO A 86 5.65 16.77 -5.42
C PRO A 86 6.54 17.00 -4.20
N HIS A 87 6.03 17.82 -3.30
CA HIS A 87 6.58 18.05 -1.97
C HIS A 87 5.75 17.31 -0.92
N ILE A 88 6.36 17.02 0.22
CA ILE A 88 5.67 16.60 1.43
C ILE A 88 5.90 17.58 2.56
N GLU A 89 4.87 17.77 3.39
CA GLU A 89 4.94 18.55 4.61
C GLU A 89 4.18 17.84 5.72
N THR A 90 4.84 17.65 6.86
CA THR A 90 4.21 17.17 8.09
C THR A 90 3.61 18.34 8.88
N SER A 91 2.74 18.04 9.85
CA SER A 91 2.13 19.06 10.70
C SER A 91 3.10 19.82 11.61
N ASN A 92 4.31 19.32 11.81
CA ASN A 92 5.42 20.02 12.48
C ASN A 92 6.43 20.62 11.48
N GLU A 93 6.03 20.84 10.23
CA GLU A 93 6.83 21.51 9.20
C GLU A 93 8.15 20.79 8.91
N THR A 94 8.12 19.46 8.86
CA THR A 94 9.20 18.65 8.26
C THR A 94 8.91 18.47 6.78
N HIS A 95 9.93 18.66 5.94
CA HIS A 95 9.77 18.76 4.49
C HIS A 95 10.58 17.73 3.73
N GLY A 96 10.06 17.35 2.57
CA GLY A 96 10.77 16.55 1.58
C GLY A 96 10.22 16.76 0.18
N GLU A 97 10.99 16.36 -0.83
CA GLU A 97 10.60 16.44 -2.24
C GLU A 97 10.94 15.14 -2.99
N PHE A 98 10.11 14.79 -3.97
CA PHE A 98 10.32 13.64 -4.84
C PHE A 98 9.75 13.91 -6.23
N LYS A 99 10.52 13.59 -7.27
CA LYS A 99 10.16 13.87 -8.66
C LYS A 99 10.38 12.68 -9.58
N GLN A 100 11.25 11.74 -9.19
CA GLN A 100 11.68 10.62 -10.03
C GLN A 100 11.07 9.30 -9.56
N ASP A 101 11.14 9.03 -8.26
CA ASP A 101 10.63 7.79 -7.67
C ASP A 101 9.21 8.02 -7.13
N GLY A 102 8.39 6.98 -7.06
CA GLY A 102 7.16 7.04 -6.26
C GLY A 102 7.47 7.10 -4.77
N LEU A 103 6.47 7.48 -3.99
CA LEU A 103 6.56 7.57 -2.53
C LEU A 103 5.49 6.67 -1.90
N VAL A 104 5.92 5.67 -1.12
CA VAL A 104 5.05 4.88 -0.25
C VAL A 104 5.16 5.41 1.16
N ILE A 105 4.03 5.69 1.80
CA ILE A 105 3.94 6.02 3.23
C ILE A 105 3.22 4.86 3.92
N ASP A 106 3.98 4.09 4.70
CA ASP A 106 3.51 2.97 5.50
C ASP A 106 3.00 3.47 6.85
N LEU A 107 1.68 3.40 7.04
CA LEU A 107 1.00 3.90 8.23
C LEU A 107 0.96 2.84 9.34
N ALA A 108 0.83 3.30 10.59
CA ALA A 108 0.94 2.44 11.77
C ALA A 108 -0.15 1.37 11.88
N ASP A 109 -1.30 1.54 11.21
CA ASP A 109 -2.39 0.56 11.20
C ASP A 109 -2.34 -0.43 10.02
N GLY A 110 -1.23 -0.44 9.26
CA GLY A 110 -1.04 -1.27 8.08
C GLY A 110 -1.65 -0.69 6.80
N THR A 111 -2.24 0.51 6.85
CA THR A 111 -2.60 1.25 5.62
C THR A 111 -1.33 1.68 4.90
N GLN A 112 -1.31 1.55 3.59
CA GLN A 112 -0.25 2.10 2.72
C GLN A 112 -0.84 3.17 1.81
N VAL A 113 -0.15 4.32 1.72
CA VAL A 113 -0.48 5.36 0.77
C VAL A 113 0.68 5.51 -0.21
N GLN A 114 0.47 5.16 -1.47
CA GLN A 114 1.51 5.25 -2.50
C GLN A 114 1.17 6.37 -3.48
N VAL A 115 2.08 7.33 -3.62
CA VAL A 115 1.98 8.47 -4.51
C VAL A 115 2.89 8.26 -5.69
N GLN A 116 2.32 8.27 -6.89
CA GLN A 116 3.07 8.21 -8.14
C GLN A 116 3.17 9.61 -8.74
N PRO A 117 4.39 10.17 -8.92
CA PRO A 117 4.58 11.41 -9.67
C PRO A 117 4.36 11.20 -11.17
N THR A 118 4.10 12.28 -11.90
CA THR A 118 4.25 12.31 -13.37
C THR A 118 5.73 12.24 -13.74
N GLY A 119 6.04 11.96 -15.00
CA GLY A 119 7.39 12.22 -15.51
C GLY A 119 7.73 13.72 -15.42
N GLU A 120 9.01 14.03 -15.26
CA GLU A 120 9.49 15.42 -15.29
C GLU A 120 9.26 16.03 -16.69
N ASN A 121 8.71 17.23 -16.74
CA ASN A 121 8.59 18.00 -17.97
C ASN A 121 9.94 18.68 -18.33
N ASN A 122 9.99 19.39 -19.46
CA ASN A 122 11.21 20.06 -19.94
C ASN A 122 11.75 21.14 -18.98
N ALA A 123 10.94 21.62 -18.03
CA ALA A 123 11.35 22.58 -17.00
C ALA A 123 11.79 21.89 -15.68
N GLY A 124 11.78 20.56 -15.62
CA GLY A 124 12.10 19.79 -14.41
C GLY A 124 10.98 19.78 -13.37
N ALA A 125 9.75 20.12 -13.75
CA ALA A 125 8.58 19.99 -12.88
C ALA A 125 7.92 18.64 -13.09
N SER A 126 7.48 18.05 -11.98
CA SER A 126 6.63 16.86 -11.91
C SER A 126 5.36 17.24 -11.15
N HIS A 127 4.33 16.40 -11.16
CA HIS A 127 3.07 16.61 -10.46
C HIS A 127 2.56 15.30 -9.87
N ILE A 128 1.56 15.35 -9.00
CA ILE A 128 0.90 14.13 -8.50
C ILE A 128 0.05 13.53 -9.65
N ASN A 129 0.48 12.38 -10.18
CA ASN A 129 -0.24 11.68 -11.24
C ASN A 129 -1.41 10.87 -10.66
N ALA A 130 -1.10 10.00 -9.71
CA ALA A 130 -2.07 9.11 -9.08
C ALA A 130 -1.63 8.77 -7.65
N VAL A 131 -2.60 8.48 -6.79
CA VAL A 131 -2.35 7.95 -5.44
C VAL A 131 -3.15 6.68 -5.24
N SER A 132 -2.56 5.67 -4.63
CA SER A 132 -3.28 4.50 -4.14
C SER A 132 -3.34 4.52 -2.62
N VAL A 133 -4.45 4.07 -2.06
CA VAL A 133 -4.62 3.83 -0.63
C VAL A 133 -5.02 2.38 -0.46
N THR A 134 -4.14 1.59 0.16
CA THR A 134 -4.32 0.16 0.35
C THR A 134 -4.44 -0.17 1.83
N LYS A 135 -5.47 -0.92 2.21
CA LYS A 135 -5.64 -1.45 3.58
C LYS A 135 -6.30 -2.82 3.51
N ASN A 136 -5.80 -3.79 4.27
CA ASN A 136 -6.41 -5.12 4.40
C ASN A 136 -6.76 -5.78 3.06
N ASN A 137 -5.87 -5.68 2.06
CA ASN A 137 -6.06 -6.19 0.70
C ASN A 137 -7.27 -5.56 -0.05
N GLN A 138 -7.62 -4.33 0.31
CA GLN A 138 -8.49 -3.46 -0.47
C GLN A 138 -7.71 -2.22 -0.88
N THR A 139 -7.87 -1.78 -2.13
CA THR A 139 -7.23 -0.57 -2.65
C THR A 139 -8.25 0.36 -3.29
N SER A 140 -8.14 1.65 -2.98
CA SER A 140 -8.80 2.73 -3.72
C SER A 140 -7.74 3.60 -4.39
N PHE A 141 -8.08 4.18 -5.55
CA PHE A 141 -7.21 5.07 -6.30
C PHE A 141 -7.75 6.49 -6.34
N ILE A 142 -6.86 7.46 -6.25
CA ILE A 142 -7.14 8.89 -6.38
C ILE A 142 -6.43 9.38 -7.65
N THR A 143 -7.17 10.02 -8.55
CA THR A 143 -6.66 10.63 -9.79
C THR A 143 -7.26 12.01 -10.00
N GLY A 144 -6.70 12.78 -10.95
CA GLY A 144 -7.24 14.09 -11.32
C GLY A 144 -7.03 15.20 -10.29
N VAL A 145 -6.06 15.04 -9.38
CA VAL A 145 -5.64 16.09 -8.43
C VAL A 145 -4.91 17.23 -9.12
N TYR A 146 -4.21 16.94 -10.22
CA TYR A 146 -3.50 17.90 -11.05
C TYR A 146 -4.20 18.11 -12.41
N SER A 147 -3.99 19.27 -13.04
CA SER A 147 -4.44 19.59 -14.38
C SER A 147 -3.25 20.02 -15.24
N GLU A 148 -2.93 19.25 -16.29
CA GLU A 148 -1.83 19.55 -17.22
C GLU A 148 -1.98 20.91 -17.94
N THR A 149 -3.20 21.40 -18.07
CA THR A 149 -3.48 22.70 -18.70
C THR A 149 -3.36 23.87 -17.72
N GLY A 150 -3.17 23.59 -16.42
CA GLY A 150 -3.26 24.56 -15.34
C GLY A 150 -4.68 25.10 -15.10
N ASN A 151 -5.69 24.61 -15.83
CA ASN A 151 -7.08 24.98 -15.63
C ASN A 151 -7.75 23.94 -14.70
N PRO A 152 -8.13 24.32 -13.47
CA PRO A 152 -8.76 23.39 -12.52
C PRO A 152 -10.13 22.90 -12.96
N ALA A 153 -10.76 23.53 -13.97
CA ALA A 153 -12.01 23.05 -14.55
C ALA A 153 -11.83 21.82 -15.46
N ASP A 154 -10.61 21.55 -15.93
CA ASP A 154 -10.34 20.51 -16.92
C ASP A 154 -10.17 19.12 -16.28
N THR A 155 -9.87 19.06 -14.99
CA THR A 155 -9.79 17.82 -14.22
C THR A 155 -10.64 17.95 -12.97
N HIS A 156 -11.13 16.83 -12.45
CA HIS A 156 -11.78 16.78 -11.14
C HIS A 156 -11.18 15.60 -10.38
N VAL A 157 -11.06 15.75 -9.06
CA VAL A 157 -10.63 14.65 -8.19
C VAL A 157 -11.60 13.48 -8.35
N GLN A 158 -11.05 12.31 -8.66
CA GLN A 158 -11.79 11.07 -8.76
C GLN A 158 -11.21 10.07 -7.78
N ILE A 159 -12.07 9.46 -6.98
CA ILE A 159 -11.69 8.38 -6.08
C ILE A 159 -12.47 7.13 -6.45
N SER A 160 -11.75 6.05 -6.77
CA SER A 160 -12.37 4.76 -7.09
C SER A 160 -12.96 4.11 -5.85
N ALA A 161 -14.03 3.33 -6.04
CA ALA A 161 -14.49 2.43 -4.99
C ALA A 161 -13.37 1.44 -4.60
N PRO A 162 -13.36 0.94 -3.35
CA PRO A 162 -12.37 -0.04 -2.93
C PRO A 162 -12.50 -1.34 -3.73
N GLU A 163 -11.39 -1.81 -4.28
CA GLU A 163 -11.28 -3.08 -5.00
C GLU A 163 -10.38 -4.05 -4.24
N THR A 164 -10.66 -5.35 -4.32
CA THR A 164 -9.84 -6.37 -3.64
C THR A 164 -8.53 -6.60 -4.40
N GLY A 165 -7.41 -6.47 -3.71
CA GLY A 165 -6.07 -6.55 -4.25
C GLY A 165 -5.17 -5.47 -3.66
N ASN A 166 -3.90 -5.47 -4.06
CA ASN A 166 -2.99 -4.35 -3.80
C ASN A 166 -2.85 -3.44 -5.04
N ALA A 167 -2.25 -2.27 -4.87
CA ALA A 167 -2.11 -1.27 -5.92
C ALA A 167 -1.42 -1.82 -7.18
N PHE A 168 -0.28 -2.50 -7.04
CA PHE A 168 0.50 -3.07 -8.14
C PHE A 168 -0.29 -4.12 -8.95
N GLN A 169 -1.11 -4.95 -8.28
CA GLN A 169 -1.93 -5.96 -8.95
C GLN A 169 -3.05 -5.33 -9.79
N LEU A 170 -3.60 -4.22 -9.32
CA LEU A 170 -4.78 -3.59 -9.89
C LEU A 170 -4.44 -2.52 -10.92
N ASN A 171 -3.28 -1.86 -10.80
CA ASN A 171 -2.85 -0.79 -11.68
C ASN A 171 -1.33 -0.77 -11.82
N ASN A 172 -0.85 -1.00 -13.05
CA ASN A 172 0.57 -1.03 -13.41
C ASN A 172 1.27 0.34 -13.38
N THR A 173 0.54 1.42 -13.10
CA THR A 173 1.12 2.75 -12.83
C THR A 173 1.92 2.77 -11.54
N PHE A 174 1.56 1.90 -10.59
CA PHE A 174 2.22 1.82 -9.29
C PHE A 174 3.25 0.69 -9.33
N ASP A 175 4.54 1.02 -9.20
CA ASP A 175 5.63 0.07 -9.03
C ASP A 175 6.32 0.33 -7.69
N SER A 176 6.15 -0.55 -6.71
CA SER A 176 6.76 -0.32 -5.40
C SER A 176 8.26 -0.67 -5.33
N TYR A 177 8.88 -1.18 -6.40
CA TYR A 177 10.28 -1.62 -6.37
C TYR A 177 11.28 -0.46 -6.34
N SER A 178 11.03 0.60 -7.10
CA SER A 178 11.86 1.82 -7.13
C SER A 178 11.47 2.84 -6.07
N ASP A 179 10.29 2.68 -5.48
CA ASP A 179 9.68 3.72 -4.66
C ASP A 179 10.37 3.88 -3.32
N THR A 180 10.44 5.14 -2.90
CA THR A 180 10.89 5.51 -1.55
C THR A 180 9.81 5.12 -0.55
N VAL A 181 10.20 4.43 0.51
CA VAL A 181 9.29 4.02 1.58
C VAL A 181 9.58 4.84 2.83
N LEU A 182 8.55 5.50 3.33
CA LEU A 182 8.54 6.19 4.62
C LEU A 182 7.65 5.45 5.60
N HIS A 183 8.21 5.05 6.74
CA HIS A 183 7.50 4.44 7.85
C HIS A 183 7.08 5.50 8.84
N VAL A 184 5.82 5.43 9.28
CA VAL A 184 5.29 6.27 10.35
C VAL A 184 5.63 5.66 11.71
N GLY A 185 6.35 6.42 12.54
CA GLY A 185 6.64 6.07 13.93
C GLY A 185 5.46 6.35 14.86
N SER A 186 5.71 7.17 15.87
CA SER A 186 4.70 7.50 16.90
C SER A 186 3.53 8.37 16.38
N SER A 187 3.73 9.12 15.29
CA SER A 187 2.74 9.98 14.65
C SER A 187 3.18 10.34 13.22
N LEU A 188 2.34 11.03 12.44
CA LEU A 188 2.71 11.49 11.09
C LEU A 188 3.82 12.55 11.07
N ASN A 189 4.25 13.06 12.22
CA ASN A 189 5.43 13.94 12.36
C ASN A 189 6.75 13.17 12.54
N ASP A 190 6.69 11.84 12.58
CA ASP A 190 7.79 10.94 12.92
C ASP A 190 8.01 9.98 11.75
N LEU A 191 8.50 10.53 10.63
CA LEU A 191 8.71 9.80 9.38
C LEU A 191 10.17 9.32 9.27
N HIS A 192 10.34 8.05 8.91
CA HIS A 192 11.65 7.42 8.76
C HIS A 192 11.76 6.63 7.47
N PHE A 193 12.93 6.65 6.85
CA PHE A 193 13.26 5.74 5.76
C PHE A 193 13.38 4.29 6.27
N ALA A 194 13.41 3.34 5.34
CA ALA A 194 13.61 1.91 5.63
C ALA A 194 14.90 1.60 6.42
N ASP A 195 15.94 2.43 6.29
CA ASP A 195 17.19 2.31 7.05
C ASP A 195 17.10 2.88 8.48
N GLY A 196 15.92 3.39 8.87
CA GLY A 196 15.64 4.00 10.17
C GLY A 196 16.12 5.45 10.30
N SER A 197 16.68 6.06 9.25
CA SER A 197 17.01 7.47 9.27
C SER A 197 15.75 8.34 9.17
N ALA A 198 15.70 9.41 9.95
CA ALA A 198 14.59 10.37 9.92
C ALA A 198 14.77 11.40 8.81
N LEU A 199 13.67 12.05 8.40
CA LEU A 199 13.74 13.25 7.57
C LEU A 199 14.46 14.38 8.32
N SER A 200 15.11 15.27 7.55
CA SER A 200 15.79 16.43 8.11
C SER A 200 14.77 17.38 8.75
N SER A 201 15.05 17.87 9.95
CA SER A 201 14.24 18.90 10.60
C SER A 201 14.51 20.32 10.07
N SER A 202 15.35 20.45 9.03
CA SER A 202 15.67 21.73 8.41
C SER A 202 15.86 21.58 6.90
N GLY A 203 15.20 22.45 6.13
CA GLY A 203 15.21 22.44 4.67
C GLY A 203 14.46 21.24 4.07
N ASP A 204 14.41 21.20 2.74
CA ASP A 204 13.76 20.11 2.02
C ASP A 204 14.67 18.87 1.94
N THR A 205 14.15 17.72 2.37
CA THR A 205 14.84 16.43 2.24
C THR A 205 14.58 15.83 0.86
N MET A 206 15.63 15.62 0.06
CA MET A 206 15.50 14.87 -1.20
C MET A 206 15.15 13.40 -0.89
N LEU A 207 13.97 12.96 -1.34
CA LEU A 207 13.50 11.60 -1.13
C LEU A 207 13.87 10.67 -2.28
N ASP A 208 14.01 11.19 -3.51
CA ASP A 208 14.40 10.35 -4.66
C ASP A 208 15.72 9.59 -4.37
N ARG A 209 15.79 8.37 -4.90
CA ARG A 209 16.89 7.41 -4.75
C ARG A 209 17.10 6.91 -3.33
N LYS A 210 16.11 7.11 -2.45
CA LYS A 210 16.01 6.50 -1.12
C LYS A 210 15.08 5.28 -1.10
N GLY A 211 14.85 4.69 -2.28
CA GLY A 211 14.00 3.52 -2.51
C GLY A 211 14.14 2.42 -1.47
N GLY A 212 13.02 1.72 -1.15
CA GLY A 212 12.93 0.71 -0.08
C GLY A 212 13.85 -0.52 -0.23
N GLY A 213 14.55 -0.64 -1.35
CA GLY A 213 15.47 -1.73 -1.61
C GLY A 213 14.79 -3.10 -1.69
N VAL A 214 15.60 -4.15 -1.84
CA VAL A 214 15.10 -5.54 -1.94
C VAL A 214 14.37 -5.99 -0.66
N GLN A 215 14.63 -5.33 0.47
CA GLN A 215 14.11 -5.72 1.77
C GLN A 215 12.65 -5.28 1.97
N GLU A 216 12.29 -4.06 1.57
CA GLU A 216 10.89 -3.60 1.57
C GLU A 216 10.06 -4.35 0.52
N PHE A 217 10.67 -4.66 -0.62
CA PHE A 217 10.03 -5.43 -1.70
C PHE A 217 9.56 -6.83 -1.28
N LEU A 218 10.24 -7.49 -0.35
CA LEU A 218 9.84 -8.81 0.14
C LEU A 218 8.71 -8.75 1.16
N ASN A 219 8.56 -7.62 1.88
CA ASN A 219 7.54 -7.43 2.90
C ASN A 219 6.20 -6.92 2.34
N GLN A 220 6.23 -6.14 1.25
CA GLN A 220 5.02 -5.59 0.59
C GLN A 220 4.33 -6.57 -0.37
N ARG A 221 4.97 -7.68 -0.69
CA ARG A 221 4.32 -8.79 -1.42
C ARG A 221 3.36 -9.46 -0.45
N VAL A 222 2.06 -9.27 -0.72
CA VAL A 222 0.90 -10.12 -0.37
C VAL A 222 1.26 -11.21 0.64
N PRO A 223 0.61 -11.27 1.83
CA PRO A 223 0.87 -12.39 2.75
C PRO A 223 0.80 -13.67 1.93
N LEU A 224 1.87 -14.45 1.97
CA LEU A 224 2.03 -15.73 1.28
C LEU A 224 1.02 -16.76 1.82
N GLN A 225 -0.27 -16.42 1.87
CA GLN A 225 -1.37 -17.34 2.10
C GLN A 225 -1.44 -18.42 1.01
N SER A 226 -0.62 -18.32 -0.05
CA SER A 226 -0.48 -19.35 -1.07
C SER A 226 0.75 -20.26 -0.90
N ILE A 227 1.77 -19.94 -0.10
CA ILE A 227 2.87 -20.91 0.12
C ILE A 227 2.46 -21.94 1.16
N ASP A 228 1.84 -21.53 2.28
CA ASP A 228 1.38 -22.53 3.26
C ASP A 228 0.16 -23.33 2.76
N SER A 229 -0.75 -22.73 1.99
CA SER A 229 -1.87 -23.47 1.40
C SER A 229 -1.41 -24.40 0.25
N ALA A 230 -0.40 -24.01 -0.53
CA ALA A 230 0.19 -24.90 -1.53
C ALA A 230 1.04 -26.00 -0.88
N ILE A 231 1.86 -25.70 0.12
CA ILE A 231 2.69 -26.69 0.83
C ILE A 231 1.82 -27.65 1.65
N GLN A 232 0.75 -27.18 2.29
CA GLN A 232 -0.24 -28.06 2.95
C GLN A 232 -1.06 -28.88 1.96
N ALA A 233 -1.38 -28.34 0.77
CA ALA A 233 -1.97 -29.15 -0.31
C ALA A 233 -0.97 -30.19 -0.85
N PHE A 234 0.32 -29.86 -0.98
CA PHE A 234 1.36 -30.80 -1.44
C PHE A 234 1.66 -31.90 -0.41
N THR A 235 1.60 -31.61 0.89
CA THR A 235 1.79 -32.62 1.95
C THR A 235 0.52 -33.43 2.24
N GLY A 236 -0.67 -32.92 1.95
CA GLY A 236 -1.93 -33.68 2.01
C GLY A 236 -2.24 -34.52 0.77
N MET A 237 -1.79 -34.10 -0.43
CA MET A 237 -2.08 -34.79 -1.70
C MET A 237 -1.06 -35.87 -2.07
N ALA A 238 0.08 -35.96 -1.40
CA ALA A 238 0.98 -37.11 -1.54
C ALA A 238 0.36 -38.44 -1.05
N ALA A 239 -0.81 -38.40 -0.39
CA ALA A 239 -1.51 -39.57 0.14
C ALA A 239 -2.69 -40.07 -0.73
N GLN A 240 -3.09 -39.39 -1.81
CA GLN A 240 -4.18 -39.87 -2.66
C GLN A 240 -3.87 -39.70 -4.16
N GLY A 241 -3.87 -40.84 -4.85
CA GLY A 241 -3.39 -40.98 -6.22
C GLY A 241 -4.11 -40.16 -7.28
N GLN A 242 -3.32 -39.83 -8.31
CA GLN A 242 -3.68 -39.41 -9.67
C GLN A 242 -5.04 -38.72 -9.85
N ARG A 243 -5.02 -37.38 -9.86
CA ARG A 243 -5.91 -36.57 -10.72
C ARG A 243 -5.12 -35.43 -11.35
N SER A 244 -5.16 -35.35 -12.67
CA SER A 244 -4.65 -34.20 -13.43
C SER A 244 -5.58 -33.01 -13.21
N VAL A 245 -5.03 -31.88 -12.76
CA VAL A 245 -5.73 -30.60 -12.70
C VAL A 245 -4.95 -29.63 -13.58
N SER A 246 -5.62 -29.01 -14.54
CA SER A 246 -5.04 -27.96 -15.38
C SER A 246 -4.75 -26.73 -14.51
N ALA A 247 -3.49 -26.35 -14.39
CA ALA A 247 -3.10 -25.09 -13.76
C ALA A 247 -3.57 -23.91 -14.63
N PRO A 248 -4.00 -22.79 -14.04
CA PRO A 248 -4.15 -21.55 -14.79
C PRO A 248 -2.78 -21.12 -15.34
N GLU A 249 -2.72 -20.86 -16.65
CA GLU A 249 -1.54 -20.31 -17.31
C GLU A 249 -1.31 -18.89 -16.78
N TYR A 250 -0.36 -18.74 -15.86
CA TYR A 250 0.25 -17.44 -15.61
C TYR A 250 1.30 -17.22 -16.68
N SER A 251 1.12 -16.19 -17.52
CA SER A 251 2.18 -15.71 -18.39
C SER A 251 3.34 -15.26 -17.49
N ALA A 252 4.40 -16.04 -17.48
CA ALA A 252 5.64 -15.65 -16.83
C ALA A 252 6.10 -14.33 -17.45
N ALA A 253 6.16 -13.28 -16.64
CA ALA A 253 6.94 -12.10 -17.00
C ALA A 253 8.33 -12.60 -17.39
N SER A 254 8.73 -12.38 -18.65
CA SER A 254 9.98 -12.89 -19.16
C SER A 254 11.13 -12.33 -18.32
N VAL A 255 11.92 -13.21 -17.72
CA VAL A 255 13.11 -12.90 -16.91
C VAL A 255 14.28 -12.41 -17.80
N ALA A 256 13.98 -11.73 -18.91
CA ALA A 256 14.93 -11.40 -19.96
C ALA A 256 15.91 -10.27 -19.59
N ASN A 257 15.64 -9.50 -18.53
CA ASN A 257 16.45 -8.34 -18.15
C ASN A 257 17.12 -8.46 -16.77
N LEU A 258 17.16 -9.66 -16.16
CA LEU A 258 17.94 -9.86 -14.94
C LEU A 258 19.44 -9.95 -15.29
N ARG A 259 20.08 -8.80 -15.53
CA ARG A 259 21.53 -8.73 -15.65
C ARG A 259 22.12 -8.68 -14.24
N ILE A 260 22.43 -9.85 -13.69
CA ILE A 260 23.22 -9.95 -12.46
C ILE A 260 24.67 -9.63 -12.85
N GLU A 261 25.08 -8.37 -12.71
CA GLU A 261 26.49 -8.02 -12.76
C GLU A 261 27.13 -8.38 -11.41
N THR A 262 27.61 -9.62 -11.30
CA THR A 262 28.51 -10.01 -10.21
C THR A 262 29.88 -9.39 -10.46
N GLY A 263 30.06 -8.14 -10.06
CA GLY A 263 31.39 -7.53 -10.00
C GLY A 263 32.14 -8.08 -8.80
N TYR A 264 33.03 -9.06 -9.00
CA TYR A 264 34.32 -9.13 -8.29
C TYR A 264 35.29 -10.13 -8.95
N VAL A 265 36.58 -9.81 -8.79
CA VAL A 265 37.84 -10.58 -9.00
C VAL A 265 38.47 -10.45 -10.42
N LYS A 266 39.68 -9.94 -10.63
CA LYS A 266 40.90 -9.76 -9.80
C LYS A 266 41.42 -8.33 -9.79
#